data_AF-A0A9E2I368-F1
#
_entry.id   AF-A0A9E2I368-F1
#
_cell.length_a   1.000
_cell.length_b   1.000
_cell.length_c   1.000
_cell.angle_alpha   90.00
_cell.angle_beta   90.00
_cell.angle_gamma   90.00
#
_symmetry.space_group_name_H-M   'P 1'
#
loop_
_entity.id
_entity.type
_entity.pdbx_description
1 polymer ?
#
loop_
_entity_poly.entity_id
_entity_poly.type
_entity_poly.pdbx_seq_one_letter_code
_entity_poly.pdbx_strand_id
1 'polypeptide(L)'
;MRGVKGVLSGIYHVDAGGEALVLIREIERDGIEPEVGLSERFEGMLFIVSCVPFRSEWKYGERALRYCYLDAGHQIGAVAAAAAAGGQDATILSGFDVNCLNTKMGFSQQEFSCAVLAVGEAGKRSAEAMKGSLMQVAPTDYCDTKGEIPRQVAEQELFKGTLMSGSSTIDAGAIDARRSARHFSGASLPNGPFEHFMHLLGHAPEPLVCYTVVLRSETAVPGIYTGEMLVREGLYDD
;
A
#
# COMPACT_ATOMS: atom_id res chain seq x y z
N MET A 1 13.07 -11.22 0.52
CA MET A 1 13.49 -11.22 1.94
C MET A 1 14.92 -11.72 2.04
N ARG A 2 15.75 -11.10 2.89
CA ARG A 2 17.11 -11.54 3.22
C ARG A 2 17.43 -11.25 4.68
N GLY A 3 18.35 -12.01 5.26
CA GLY A 3 18.86 -11.73 6.61
C GLY A 3 17.84 -11.93 7.74
N VAL A 4 16.64 -12.44 7.44
CA VAL A 4 15.59 -12.69 8.44
C VAL A 4 15.88 -14.01 9.15
N LYS A 5 16.10 -13.96 10.47
CA LYS A 5 16.43 -15.15 11.28
C LYS A 5 15.35 -16.23 11.14
N GLY A 6 15.78 -17.43 10.77
CA GLY A 6 14.88 -18.58 10.62
C GLY A 6 14.10 -18.63 9.30
N VAL A 7 14.34 -17.69 8.39
CA VAL A 7 13.69 -17.63 7.07
C VAL A 7 14.77 -17.68 5.98
N LEU A 8 14.57 -18.52 4.97
CA LEU A 8 15.49 -18.59 3.83
C LEU A 8 15.47 -17.26 3.06
N SER A 9 16.62 -16.87 2.52
CA SER A 9 16.64 -15.71 1.61
C SER A 9 15.89 -16.10 0.34
N GLY A 10 14.81 -15.39 0.04
CA GLY A 10 13.93 -15.76 -1.07
C GLY A 10 12.93 -14.70 -1.47
N ILE A 11 12.26 -14.96 -2.59
CA ILE A 11 11.04 -14.30 -3.03
C ILE A 11 9.87 -15.18 -2.62
N TYR A 12 8.88 -14.57 -1.98
CA TYR A 12 7.75 -15.27 -1.39
C TYR A 12 6.44 -14.65 -1.86
N HIS A 13 5.41 -15.48 -1.98
CA HIS A 13 4.02 -15.05 -2.08
C HIS A 13 3.39 -15.04 -0.69
N VAL A 14 2.60 -14.02 -0.39
CA VAL A 14 1.75 -13.99 0.81
C VAL A 14 0.44 -14.70 0.47
N ASP A 15 0.29 -15.94 0.91
CA ASP A 15 -0.96 -16.67 0.83
C ASP A 15 -1.83 -16.33 2.04
N ALA A 16 -2.70 -15.33 1.88
CA ALA A 16 -3.62 -14.91 2.92
C ALA A 16 -4.67 -15.99 3.27
N GLY A 17 -5.01 -16.88 2.33
CA GLY A 17 -5.99 -17.94 2.58
C GLY A 17 -5.40 -19.11 3.36
N GLY A 18 -4.13 -19.42 3.10
CA GLY A 18 -3.34 -20.42 3.83
C GLY A 18 -2.60 -19.89 5.06
N GLU A 19 -2.70 -18.58 5.35
CA GLU A 19 -1.95 -17.87 6.41
C GLU A 19 -0.44 -18.16 6.36
N ALA A 20 0.14 -18.15 5.15
CA ALA A 20 1.50 -18.61 4.91
C ALA A 20 2.31 -17.71 3.98
N LEU A 21 3.64 -17.79 4.12
CA LEU A 21 4.59 -17.30 3.13
C LEU A 21 5.07 -18.49 2.27
N VAL A 22 4.71 -18.48 0.99
CA VAL A 22 5.07 -19.54 0.06
C VAL A 22 6.33 -19.14 -0.69
N LEU A 23 7.41 -19.90 -0.51
CA LEU A 23 8.68 -19.67 -1.22
C LEU A 23 8.49 -19.93 -2.72
N ILE A 24 8.72 -18.89 -3.53
CA ILE A 24 8.68 -18.98 -4.99
C ILE A 24 10.07 -19.29 -5.54
N ARG A 25 11.09 -18.59 -5.02
CA ARG A 25 12.48 -18.68 -5.49
C ARG A 25 13.45 -18.33 -4.38
N GLU A 26 14.44 -19.17 -4.16
CA GLU A 26 15.60 -18.85 -3.33
C GLU A 26 16.47 -17.80 -4.02
N ILE A 27 17.05 -16.91 -3.23
CA ILE A 27 17.95 -15.86 -3.71
C ILE A 27 19.23 -15.87 -2.89
N GLU A 28 20.38 -15.74 -3.55
CA GLU A 28 21.68 -15.71 -2.88
C GLU A 28 22.41 -14.41 -3.18
N ARG A 29 23.05 -14.33 -4.35
CA ARG A 29 23.73 -13.12 -4.82
C ARG A 29 22.82 -12.25 -5.65
N ASP A 30 21.93 -12.90 -6.39
CA ASP A 30 20.92 -12.30 -7.24
C ASP A 30 19.66 -11.97 -6.45
N GLY A 31 18.85 -11.01 -6.90
CA GLY A 31 17.55 -10.68 -6.30
C GLY A 31 16.79 -9.62 -7.11
N ILE A 32 15.74 -9.05 -6.51
CA ILE A 32 14.92 -8.00 -7.14
C ILE A 32 15.43 -6.58 -6.85
N GLU A 33 16.46 -6.45 -6.01
CA GLU A 33 17.01 -5.16 -5.59
C GLU A 33 17.34 -4.24 -6.77
N PRO A 34 18.03 -4.70 -7.83
CA PRO A 34 18.32 -3.85 -8.98
C PRO A 34 17.05 -3.38 -9.71
N GLU A 35 16.02 -4.22 -9.82
CA GLU A 35 14.73 -3.89 -10.43
C GLU A 35 13.93 -2.86 -9.63
N VAL A 36 14.24 -2.66 -8.35
CA VAL A 36 13.63 -1.62 -7.50
C VAL A 36 14.57 -0.46 -7.19
N GLY A 37 15.68 -0.35 -7.95
CA GLY A 37 16.62 0.78 -7.88
C GLY A 37 17.66 0.69 -6.77
N LEU A 38 17.89 -0.49 -6.19
CA LEU A 38 18.89 -0.72 -5.15
C LEU A 38 20.12 -1.43 -5.71
N SER A 39 21.32 -0.89 -5.48
CA SER A 39 22.60 -1.47 -5.93
C SER A 39 23.16 -2.53 -4.98
N GLU A 40 22.77 -2.45 -3.71
CA GLU A 40 23.19 -3.32 -2.63
C GLU A 40 22.06 -4.25 -2.22
N ARG A 41 22.43 -5.39 -1.64
CA ARG A 41 21.48 -6.34 -1.06
C ARG A 41 20.75 -5.67 0.09
N PHE A 42 19.43 -5.74 0.07
CA PHE A 42 18.61 -5.21 1.15
C PHE A 42 18.44 -6.29 2.22
N GLU A 43 18.86 -6.02 3.45
CA GLU A 43 18.71 -6.93 4.58
C GLU A 43 17.37 -6.61 5.27
N GLY A 44 16.44 -7.57 5.26
CA GLY A 44 15.05 -7.39 5.67
C GLY A 44 14.06 -7.82 4.58
N MET A 45 12.99 -7.03 4.42
CA MET A 45 11.86 -7.35 3.56
C MET A 45 11.60 -6.23 2.54
N LEU A 46 11.45 -6.64 1.28
CA LEU A 46 10.92 -5.80 0.20
C LEU A 46 9.53 -6.35 -0.14
N PHE A 47 8.49 -5.56 0.12
CA PHE A 47 7.09 -5.90 -0.14
C PHE A 47 6.68 -5.32 -1.48
N ILE A 48 6.39 -6.19 -2.45
CA ILE A 48 5.78 -5.77 -3.72
C ILE A 48 4.28 -5.89 -3.55
N VAL A 49 3.58 -4.76 -3.56
CA VAL A 49 2.12 -4.71 -3.55
C VAL A 49 1.66 -4.65 -5.00
N SER A 50 1.02 -5.71 -5.46
CA SER A 50 0.48 -5.82 -6.81
C SER A 50 -1.05 -5.92 -6.82
N CYS A 51 -1.65 -5.59 -7.95
CA CYS A 51 -3.08 -5.71 -8.17
C CYS A 51 -3.38 -6.54 -9.42
N VAL A 52 -4.43 -7.35 -9.31
CA VAL A 52 -5.00 -8.15 -10.39
C VAL A 52 -6.29 -7.44 -10.82
N PRO A 53 -6.29 -6.63 -11.90
CA PRO A 53 -7.41 -5.76 -12.26
C PRO A 53 -8.74 -6.50 -12.32
N PHE A 54 -8.73 -7.70 -12.89
CA PHE A 54 -9.94 -8.46 -13.15
C PHE A 54 -10.75 -8.74 -11.89
N ARG A 55 -10.10 -8.85 -10.70
CA ARG A 55 -10.79 -9.06 -9.41
C ARG A 55 -11.77 -7.94 -9.05
N SER A 56 -11.56 -6.74 -9.58
CA SER A 56 -12.43 -5.57 -9.40
C SER A 56 -13.19 -5.20 -10.68
N GLU A 57 -12.58 -5.40 -11.85
CA GLU A 57 -13.13 -5.04 -13.15
C GLU A 57 -14.44 -5.75 -13.48
N TRP A 58 -14.57 -7.04 -13.14
CA TRP A 58 -15.79 -7.80 -13.44
C TRP A 58 -17.07 -7.16 -12.87
N LYS A 59 -16.93 -6.43 -11.75
CA LYS A 59 -18.04 -5.74 -11.07
C LYS A 59 -18.11 -4.25 -11.41
N TYR A 60 -16.96 -3.59 -11.55
CA TYR A 60 -16.88 -2.13 -11.59
C TYR A 60 -16.46 -1.54 -12.94
N GLY A 61 -16.14 -2.38 -13.93
CA GLY A 61 -15.63 -1.96 -15.24
C GLY A 61 -14.41 -1.06 -15.10
N GLU A 62 -14.36 0.01 -15.89
CA GLU A 62 -13.26 1.00 -15.89
C GLU A 62 -13.01 1.67 -14.52
N ARG A 63 -14.02 1.71 -13.63
CA ARG A 63 -13.84 2.27 -12.28
C ARG A 63 -13.00 1.37 -11.37
N ALA A 64 -12.75 0.12 -11.77
CA ALA A 64 -11.98 -0.83 -11.01
C ALA A 64 -10.57 -0.36 -10.68
N LEU A 65 -9.94 0.44 -11.55
CA LEU A 65 -8.59 0.94 -11.31
C LEU A 65 -8.52 1.79 -10.04
N ARG A 66 -9.55 2.62 -9.80
CA ARG A 66 -9.65 3.43 -8.57
C ARG A 66 -9.69 2.55 -7.34
N TYR A 67 -10.48 1.48 -7.39
CA TYR A 67 -10.58 0.54 -6.27
C TYR A 67 -9.28 -0.25 -6.08
N CYS A 68 -8.60 -0.66 -7.15
CA CYS A 68 -7.30 -1.33 -7.06
C CYS A 68 -6.28 -0.46 -6.33
N TYR A 69 -6.16 0.82 -6.69
CA TYR A 69 -5.24 1.73 -6.01
C TYR A 69 -5.66 2.09 -4.58
N LEU A 70 -6.97 2.23 -4.31
CA LEU A 70 -7.46 2.43 -2.95
C LEU A 70 -7.16 1.21 -2.07
N ASP A 71 -7.37 0.00 -2.57
CA ASP A 71 -7.06 -1.24 -1.84
C ASP A 71 -5.56 -1.42 -1.65
N ALA A 72 -4.74 -1.11 -2.67
CA ALA A 72 -3.29 -1.07 -2.56
C ALA A 72 -2.82 -0.07 -1.48
N GLY A 73 -3.44 1.11 -1.41
CA GLY A 73 -3.20 2.09 -0.35
C GLY A 73 -3.46 1.54 1.06
N HIS A 74 -4.52 0.75 1.24
CA HIS A 74 -4.78 0.07 2.50
C HIS A 74 -3.71 -0.99 2.83
N GLN A 75 -3.24 -1.75 1.83
CA GLN A 75 -2.16 -2.73 2.03
C GLN A 75 -0.84 -2.07 2.41
N ILE A 76 -0.48 -0.98 1.72
CA ILE A 76 0.68 -0.14 2.04
C ILE A 76 0.58 0.35 3.50
N GLY A 77 -0.58 0.88 3.91
CA GLY A 77 -0.81 1.34 5.28
C GLY A 77 -0.74 0.20 6.31
N ALA A 78 -1.24 -0.99 5.99
CA ALA A 78 -1.16 -2.16 6.86
C ALA A 78 0.30 -2.65 7.04
N VAL A 79 1.09 -2.70 5.98
CA VAL A 79 2.52 -3.05 6.05
C VAL A 79 3.28 -2.02 6.89
N ALA A 80 3.04 -0.73 6.67
CA ALA A 80 3.66 0.34 7.46
C ALA A 80 3.26 0.25 8.94
N ALA A 81 1.99 -0.02 9.23
CA ALA A 81 1.50 -0.17 10.59
C ALA A 81 2.11 -1.40 11.30
N ALA A 82 2.22 -2.52 10.60
CA ALA A 82 2.86 -3.74 11.12
C ALA A 82 4.37 -3.53 11.37
N ALA A 83 5.07 -2.84 10.48
CA ALA A 83 6.47 -2.47 10.66
C ALA A 83 6.64 -1.62 11.93
N ALA A 84 5.83 -0.57 12.08
CA ALA A 84 5.89 0.33 13.23
C ALA A 84 5.55 -0.39 14.55
N ALA A 85 4.56 -1.28 14.56
CA ALA A 85 4.26 -2.13 15.72
C ALA A 85 5.44 -3.05 16.09
N GLY A 86 6.26 -3.44 15.11
CA GLY A 86 7.51 -4.17 15.29
C GLY A 86 8.73 -3.30 15.60
N GLY A 87 8.57 -1.98 15.76
CA GLY A 87 9.67 -1.04 16.02
C GLY A 87 10.57 -0.79 14.81
N GLN A 88 10.03 -0.90 13.60
CA GLN A 88 10.71 -0.63 12.33
C GLN A 88 9.91 0.37 11.50
N ASP A 89 10.58 1.06 10.59
CA ASP A 89 9.92 1.94 9.62
C ASP A 89 9.76 1.24 8.26
N ALA A 90 8.70 1.60 7.55
CA ALA A 90 8.50 1.20 6.15
C ALA A 90 8.79 2.39 5.22
N THR A 91 9.59 2.15 4.19
CA THR A 91 9.94 3.16 3.17
C THR A 91 9.34 2.77 1.82
N ILE A 92 8.59 3.67 1.17
CA ILE A 92 8.19 3.46 -0.23
C ILE A 92 9.39 3.70 -1.15
N LEU A 93 9.61 2.76 -2.06
CA LEU A 93 10.54 2.92 -3.18
C LEU A 93 9.77 3.43 -4.40
N SER A 94 10.24 4.50 -5.04
CA SER A 94 9.50 5.19 -6.12
C SER A 94 10.34 5.56 -7.34
N GLY A 95 11.58 5.08 -7.42
CA GLY A 95 12.58 5.49 -8.42
C GLY A 95 12.95 4.41 -9.43
N PHE A 96 12.05 3.45 -9.72
CA PHE A 96 12.37 2.29 -10.55
C PHE A 96 11.38 2.07 -11.70
N ASP A 97 11.79 1.27 -12.68
CA ASP A 97 10.96 0.89 -13.83
C ASP A 97 10.00 -0.23 -13.44
N VAL A 98 8.72 0.11 -13.26
CA VAL A 98 7.63 -0.84 -12.98
C VAL A 98 7.50 -1.92 -14.04
N ASN A 99 7.72 -1.61 -15.31
CA ASN A 99 7.58 -2.61 -16.38
C ASN A 99 8.69 -3.65 -16.30
N CYS A 100 9.91 -3.22 -15.94
CA CYS A 100 11.01 -4.13 -15.65
C CYS A 100 10.67 -5.04 -14.47
N LEU A 101 10.16 -4.48 -13.38
CA LEU A 101 9.73 -5.24 -12.20
C LEU A 101 8.61 -6.24 -12.54
N ASN A 102 7.53 -5.79 -13.21
CA ASN A 102 6.41 -6.64 -13.60
C ASN A 102 6.86 -7.81 -14.48
N THR A 103 7.77 -7.54 -15.43
CA THR A 103 8.37 -8.56 -16.29
C THR A 103 9.18 -9.55 -15.45
N LYS A 104 9.99 -9.06 -14.50
CA LYS A 104 10.80 -9.88 -13.62
C LYS A 104 9.97 -10.77 -12.71
N MET A 105 8.84 -10.25 -12.22
CA MET A 105 7.93 -10.95 -11.33
C MET A 105 6.97 -11.91 -12.05
N GLY A 106 6.95 -11.91 -13.39
CA GLY A 106 6.07 -12.78 -14.18
C GLY A 106 4.60 -12.34 -14.17
N PHE A 107 4.32 -11.07 -13.85
CA PHE A 107 2.94 -10.56 -13.73
C PHE A 107 2.21 -10.43 -15.07
N SER A 108 2.95 -10.28 -16.18
CA SER A 108 2.39 -10.13 -17.53
C SER A 108 1.39 -8.96 -17.62
N GLN A 109 0.28 -9.14 -18.36
CA GLN A 109 -0.79 -8.13 -18.51
C GLN A 109 -1.95 -8.34 -17.51
N GLN A 110 -1.87 -9.36 -16.64
CA GLN A 110 -2.97 -9.74 -15.75
C GLN A 110 -2.79 -9.20 -14.32
N GLU A 111 -1.60 -8.70 -14.01
CA GLU A 111 -1.23 -8.18 -12.71
C GLU A 111 -0.22 -7.06 -12.90
N PHE A 112 -0.24 -6.06 -12.04
CA PHE A 112 0.70 -4.94 -12.09
C PHE A 112 1.15 -4.55 -10.68
N SER A 113 2.42 -4.17 -10.54
CA SER A 113 2.94 -3.61 -9.29
C SER A 113 2.39 -2.21 -9.06
N CYS A 114 1.81 -1.98 -7.88
CA CYS A 114 1.31 -0.69 -7.43
C CYS A 114 2.36 0.07 -6.60
N ALA A 115 3.07 -0.64 -5.73
CA ALA A 115 4.08 -0.05 -4.85
C ALA A 115 5.10 -1.11 -4.41
N VAL A 116 6.29 -0.63 -4.02
CA VAL A 116 7.27 -1.43 -3.29
C VAL A 116 7.60 -0.75 -1.97
N LEU A 117 7.49 -1.48 -0.87
CA LEU A 117 7.91 -1.01 0.45
C LEU A 117 9.16 -1.76 0.92
N ALA A 118 10.06 -1.05 1.56
CA ALA A 118 11.26 -1.58 2.20
C ALA A 118 11.13 -1.49 3.72
N VAL A 119 11.33 -2.61 4.41
CA VAL A 119 11.37 -2.71 5.88
C VAL A 119 12.65 -3.45 6.27
N GLY A 120 13.59 -2.73 6.87
CA GLY A 120 14.94 -3.21 7.16
C GLY A 120 16.00 -2.19 6.77
N GLU A 121 17.18 -2.65 6.39
CA GLU A 121 18.34 -1.80 6.14
C GLU A 121 19.07 -2.14 4.84
N ALA A 122 19.71 -1.13 4.25
CA ALA A 122 20.60 -1.33 3.13
C ALA A 122 21.85 -2.10 3.58
N GLY A 123 22.15 -3.20 2.91
CA GLY A 123 23.36 -3.97 3.14
C GLY A 123 24.59 -3.34 2.50
N LYS A 124 25.75 -3.99 2.69
CA LYS A 124 27.05 -3.55 2.15
C LYS A 124 27.50 -4.32 0.92
N ARG A 125 26.82 -5.41 0.60
CA ARG A 125 27.19 -6.33 -0.50
C ARG A 125 26.41 -5.92 -1.74
N SER A 126 27.06 -5.94 -2.90
CA SER A 126 26.37 -5.72 -4.17
C SER A 126 25.29 -6.77 -4.41
N ALA A 127 24.14 -6.31 -4.91
CA ALA A 127 23.06 -7.14 -5.41
C ALA A 127 23.23 -7.38 -6.91
N GLU A 128 23.17 -8.64 -7.32
CA GLU A 128 23.12 -9.00 -8.73
C GLU A 128 21.66 -9.05 -9.19
N ALA A 129 21.38 -8.72 -10.45
CA ALA A 129 20.04 -8.88 -10.99
C ALA A 129 19.72 -10.37 -11.16
N MET A 130 18.48 -10.75 -10.87
CA MET A 130 18.02 -12.12 -11.16
C MET A 130 18.13 -12.46 -12.64
N LYS A 131 18.67 -13.65 -12.90
CA LYS A 131 18.61 -14.27 -14.24
C LYS A 131 17.17 -14.71 -14.53
N GLY A 132 16.70 -14.36 -15.72
CA GLY A 132 15.33 -14.64 -16.18
C GLY A 132 14.26 -13.88 -15.40
N SER A 133 13.01 -14.25 -15.64
CA SER A 133 11.85 -13.86 -14.84
C SER A 133 11.40 -15.01 -13.94
N LEU A 134 10.55 -14.72 -12.96
CA LEU A 134 9.75 -15.75 -12.30
C LEU A 134 8.78 -16.38 -13.31
N MET A 135 8.28 -17.56 -12.95
CA MET A 135 7.24 -18.23 -13.71
C MET A 135 5.99 -17.35 -13.73
N GLN A 136 5.46 -17.11 -14.93
CA GLN A 136 4.16 -16.47 -15.07
C GLN A 136 3.06 -17.45 -14.63
N VAL A 137 2.27 -17.04 -13.66
CA VAL A 137 1.10 -17.78 -13.17
C VAL A 137 -0.12 -16.90 -13.37
N ALA A 138 -1.20 -17.46 -13.93
CA ALA A 138 -2.44 -16.71 -14.09
C ALA A 138 -3.06 -16.45 -12.69
N PRO A 139 -3.28 -15.20 -12.27
CA PRO A 139 -3.82 -14.89 -10.95
C PRO A 139 -5.33 -15.14 -10.83
N THR A 140 -6.00 -15.35 -11.98
CA THR A 140 -7.43 -15.62 -12.14
C THR A 140 -7.65 -16.45 -13.40
N ASP A 141 -8.75 -17.22 -13.46
CA ASP A 141 -9.15 -18.00 -14.65
C ASP A 141 -9.60 -17.12 -15.83
N TYR A 142 -9.87 -15.84 -15.57
CA TYR A 142 -10.35 -14.85 -16.52
C TYR A 142 -9.48 -13.60 -16.45
N CYS A 143 -9.22 -12.98 -17.60
CA CYS A 143 -8.54 -11.69 -17.65
C CYS A 143 -8.91 -10.93 -18.93
N ASP A 144 -9.33 -9.67 -18.79
CA ASP A 144 -9.38 -8.76 -19.94
C ASP A 144 -8.01 -8.09 -20.13
N THR A 145 -7.13 -8.78 -20.86
CA THR A 145 -5.75 -8.33 -21.11
C THR A 145 -5.63 -7.19 -22.12
N LYS A 146 -6.73 -6.77 -22.76
CA LYS A 146 -6.74 -5.74 -23.82
C LYS A 146 -7.72 -4.61 -23.54
N GLY A 147 -8.31 -4.59 -22.35
CA GLY A 147 -9.26 -3.59 -21.92
C GLY A 147 -8.63 -2.22 -21.69
N GLU A 148 -9.47 -1.32 -21.20
CA GLU A 148 -9.11 0.06 -20.88
C GLU A 148 -8.21 0.16 -19.64
N ILE A 149 -8.30 -0.80 -18.70
CA ILE A 149 -7.51 -0.77 -17.46
C ILE A 149 -5.99 -0.90 -17.71
N PRO A 150 -5.48 -1.91 -18.46
CA PRO A 150 -4.05 -1.97 -18.79
C PRO A 150 -3.51 -0.70 -19.45
N ARG A 151 -4.31 -0.05 -20.31
CA ARG A 151 -3.94 1.22 -20.95
C ARG A 151 -3.79 2.34 -19.93
N GLN A 152 -4.77 2.49 -19.03
CA GLN A 152 -4.70 3.51 -17.97
C GLN A 152 -3.53 3.28 -17.02
N VAL A 153 -3.23 2.02 -16.67
CA VAL A 153 -2.06 1.66 -15.83
C VAL A 153 -0.76 2.09 -16.51
N ALA A 154 -0.61 1.84 -17.82
CA ALA A 154 0.60 2.22 -18.56
C ALA A 154 0.83 3.75 -18.63
N GLU A 155 -0.22 4.55 -18.43
CA GLU A 155 -0.16 6.01 -18.41
C GLU A 155 0.10 6.59 -17.01
N GLN A 156 0.06 5.77 -15.95
CA GLN A 156 0.35 6.22 -14.59
C GLN A 156 1.83 6.11 -14.24
N GLU A 157 2.35 7.11 -13.53
CA GLU A 157 3.65 7.00 -12.87
C GLU A 157 3.50 6.42 -11.46
N LEU A 158 4.58 5.81 -10.95
CA LEU A 158 4.64 5.47 -9.53
C LEU A 158 4.50 6.71 -8.65
N PHE A 159 3.82 6.55 -7.53
CA PHE A 159 3.77 7.59 -6.51
C PHE A 159 5.18 7.88 -5.98
N LYS A 160 5.62 9.14 -6.15
CA LYS A 160 6.93 9.66 -5.71
C LYS A 160 6.74 10.50 -4.45
N GLY A 161 6.41 9.84 -3.34
CA GLY A 161 6.22 10.52 -2.06
C GLY A 161 6.67 9.66 -0.89
N THR A 162 6.83 10.31 0.25
CA THR A 162 7.17 9.63 1.51
C THR A 162 5.90 9.07 2.14
N LEU A 163 5.99 7.89 2.74
CA LEU A 163 4.95 7.45 3.67
C LEU A 163 4.84 8.45 4.81
N MET A 164 3.62 8.72 5.26
CA MET A 164 3.45 9.43 6.52
C MET A 164 4.08 8.56 7.62
N SER A 165 5.22 8.97 8.17
CA SER A 165 5.78 8.34 9.35
C SER A 165 4.92 8.75 10.54
N GLY A 166 3.94 7.93 10.88
CA GLY A 166 3.22 8.09 12.13
C GLY A 166 4.18 7.78 13.28
N SER A 167 4.68 8.82 13.97
CA SER A 167 5.39 8.70 15.26
C SER A 167 4.49 8.19 16.39
N SER A 168 3.26 7.76 16.06
CA SER A 168 2.32 7.19 17.01
C SER A 168 2.69 5.75 17.31
N THR A 169 2.74 5.41 18.61
CA THR A 169 2.67 4.04 19.08
C THR A 169 1.42 3.38 18.49
N ILE A 170 1.61 2.45 17.55
CA ILE A 170 0.51 1.69 16.97
C ILE A 170 0.19 0.51 17.88
N ASP A 171 -1.07 0.42 18.29
CA ASP A 171 -1.59 -0.73 19.01
C ASP A 171 -1.77 -1.91 18.04
N ALA A 172 -0.96 -2.95 18.20
CA ALA A 172 -1.06 -4.18 17.42
C ALA A 172 -2.45 -4.83 17.54
N GLY A 173 -3.09 -4.76 18.71
CA GLY A 173 -4.43 -5.29 18.91
C GLY A 173 -5.48 -4.56 18.06
N ALA A 174 -5.29 -3.26 17.82
CA ALA A 174 -6.16 -2.48 16.95
C ALA A 174 -6.04 -2.88 15.47
N ILE A 175 -4.84 -3.30 15.02
CA ILE A 175 -4.64 -3.82 13.65
C ILE A 175 -5.48 -5.08 13.43
N ASP A 176 -5.37 -6.05 14.34
CA ASP A 176 -6.07 -7.34 14.23
C ASP A 176 -7.60 -7.19 14.36
N ALA A 177 -8.03 -6.30 15.25
CA ALA A 177 -9.45 -6.04 15.51
C ALA A 177 -10.12 -5.15 14.44
N ARG A 178 -9.35 -4.48 13.56
CA ARG A 178 -9.87 -3.49 12.61
C ARG A 178 -10.93 -4.11 11.69
N ARG A 179 -12.11 -3.51 11.65
CA ARG A 179 -13.19 -3.85 10.70
C ARG A 179 -13.81 -2.57 10.16
N SER A 180 -14.37 -2.64 8.95
CA SER A 180 -15.17 -1.54 8.41
C SER A 180 -16.51 -1.50 9.14
N ALA A 181 -16.82 -0.37 9.78
CA ALA A 181 -18.08 -0.19 10.49
C ALA A 181 -19.27 -0.36 9.53
N ARG A 182 -20.31 -1.09 9.96
CA ARG A 182 -21.53 -1.31 9.16
C ARG A 182 -22.64 -0.31 9.46
N HIS A 183 -22.59 0.35 10.62
CA HIS A 183 -23.57 1.30 11.10
C HIS A 183 -22.94 2.23 12.14
N PHE A 184 -23.49 3.44 12.28
CA PHE A 184 -23.06 4.46 13.25
C PHE A 184 -24.24 4.86 14.13
N SER A 185 -24.04 4.98 15.45
CA SER A 185 -25.10 5.27 16.44
C SER A 185 -25.60 6.71 16.44
N GLY A 186 -25.08 7.58 15.56
CA GLY A 186 -25.36 9.01 15.54
C GLY A 186 -24.72 9.80 16.69
N ALA A 187 -24.03 9.17 17.64
CA ALA A 187 -23.29 9.88 18.68
C ALA A 187 -22.16 10.73 18.06
N SER A 188 -21.87 11.88 18.67
CA SER A 188 -20.69 12.68 18.32
C SER A 188 -19.41 11.89 18.60
N LEU A 189 -18.38 12.14 17.79
CA LEU A 189 -17.05 11.59 18.06
C LEU A 189 -16.46 12.30 19.30
N PRO A 190 -15.88 11.57 20.27
CA PRO A 190 -15.21 12.21 21.40
C PRO A 190 -14.06 13.12 20.93
N ASN A 191 -13.78 14.17 21.70
CA ASN A 191 -12.81 15.21 21.31
C ASN A 191 -11.41 14.69 20.96
N GLY A 192 -10.84 13.80 21.78
CA GLY A 192 -9.48 13.29 21.53
C GLY A 192 -9.31 12.62 20.16
N PRO A 193 -10.11 11.59 19.83
CA PRO A 193 -10.12 11.01 18.48
C PRO A 193 -10.43 12.02 17.37
N PHE A 194 -11.37 12.94 17.59
CA PHE A 194 -11.72 13.96 16.60
C PHE A 194 -10.54 14.87 16.27
N GLU A 195 -9.91 15.47 17.27
CA GLU A 195 -8.72 16.33 17.11
C GLU A 195 -7.57 15.57 16.44
N HIS A 196 -7.36 14.31 16.84
CA HIS A 196 -6.35 13.47 16.21
C HIS A 196 -6.61 13.25 14.71
N PHE A 197 -7.86 12.95 14.31
CA PHE A 197 -8.19 12.82 12.89
C PHE A 197 -8.04 14.14 12.13
N MET A 198 -8.49 15.26 12.71
CA MET A 198 -8.36 16.59 12.09
C MET A 198 -6.89 16.96 11.88
N HIS A 199 -6.03 16.67 12.86
CA HIS A 199 -4.59 16.86 12.75
C HIS A 199 -4.01 16.02 11.59
N LEU A 200 -4.32 14.72 11.53
CA LEU A 200 -3.81 13.85 10.45
C LEU A 200 -4.26 14.32 9.07
N LEU A 201 -5.54 14.66 8.91
CA LEU A 201 -6.11 15.14 7.65
C LEU A 201 -5.57 16.52 7.23
N GLY A 202 -5.18 17.35 8.20
CA GLY A 202 -4.52 18.63 7.96
C GLY A 202 -3.08 18.51 7.42
N HIS A 203 -2.46 17.34 7.58
CA HIS A 203 -1.09 17.06 7.13
C HIS A 203 -1.07 16.01 6.01
N ALA A 204 -2.11 15.98 5.17
CA ALA A 204 -2.17 15.07 4.04
C ALA A 204 -0.95 15.25 3.11
N PRO A 205 -0.39 14.16 2.56
CA PRO A 205 0.76 14.25 1.67
C PRO A 205 0.36 14.91 0.34
N GLU A 206 1.21 15.78 -0.18
CA GLU A 206 1.01 16.34 -1.53
C GLU A 206 0.97 15.23 -2.60
N PRO A 207 0.14 15.38 -3.66
CA PRO A 207 -0.70 16.53 -3.98
C PRO A 207 -2.12 16.44 -3.40
N LEU A 208 -2.37 15.58 -2.41
CA LEU A 208 -3.71 15.38 -1.87
C LEU A 208 -4.16 16.61 -1.07
N VAL A 209 -5.43 16.99 -1.26
CA VAL A 209 -6.09 18.01 -0.45
C VAL A 209 -7.26 17.34 0.26
N CYS A 210 -7.26 17.42 1.58
CA CYS A 210 -8.32 16.85 2.42
C CYS A 210 -9.30 17.94 2.86
N TYR A 211 -10.58 17.68 2.60
CA TYR A 211 -11.70 18.43 3.16
C TYR A 211 -12.46 17.52 4.13
N THR A 212 -12.71 17.99 5.34
CA THR A 212 -13.48 17.26 6.35
C THR A 212 -14.85 17.88 6.50
N VAL A 213 -15.91 17.09 6.28
CA VAL A 213 -17.29 17.50 6.57
C VAL A 213 -17.61 17.08 8.00
N VAL A 214 -17.73 18.05 8.90
CA VAL A 214 -18.12 17.83 10.29
C VAL A 214 -19.63 18.02 10.41
N LEU A 215 -20.35 16.93 10.66
CA LEU A 215 -21.80 16.96 10.91
C LEU A 215 -22.11 17.02 12.40
N ARG A 216 -21.35 16.27 13.21
CA ARG A 216 -21.50 16.17 14.67
C ARG A 216 -20.14 16.13 15.35
N SER A 217 -19.90 17.09 16.23
CA SER A 217 -18.71 17.17 17.09
C SER A 217 -19.13 17.76 18.45
N GLU A 218 -18.39 17.43 19.51
CA GLU A 218 -18.59 18.04 20.82
C GLU A 218 -17.98 19.46 20.90
N THR A 219 -17.02 19.77 20.02
CA THR A 219 -16.19 20.98 20.09
C THR A 219 -16.18 21.82 18.80
N ALA A 220 -16.38 21.20 17.65
CA ALA A 220 -16.39 21.89 16.35
C ALA A 220 -17.83 22.22 15.90
N VAL A 221 -18.00 23.37 15.25
CA VAL A 221 -19.26 23.72 14.60
C VAL A 221 -19.48 22.85 13.35
N PRO A 222 -20.73 22.50 13.01
CA PRO A 222 -21.01 21.80 11.77
C PRO A 222 -20.56 22.61 10.54
N GLY A 223 -19.80 21.98 9.65
CA GLY A 223 -19.15 22.69 8.57
C GLY A 223 -18.18 21.86 7.74
N ILE A 224 -17.59 22.50 6.73
CA ILE A 224 -16.48 21.97 5.93
C ILE A 224 -15.19 22.59 6.43
N TYR A 225 -14.18 21.75 6.64
CA TYR A 225 -12.88 22.12 7.16
C TYR A 225 -11.74 21.71 6.23
N THR A 226 -10.64 22.45 6.27
CA THR A 226 -9.34 22.06 5.71
C THR A 226 -8.31 22.08 6.83
N GLY A 227 -7.86 20.90 7.27
CA GLY A 227 -7.19 20.76 8.57
C GLY A 227 -8.11 21.26 9.69
N GLU A 228 -7.62 22.15 10.54
CA GLU A 228 -8.39 22.75 11.64
C GLU A 228 -9.17 24.02 11.23
N MET A 229 -8.97 24.52 10.00
CA MET A 229 -9.61 25.75 9.52
C MET A 229 -11.02 25.47 8.98
N LEU A 230 -12.02 26.17 9.53
CA LEU A 230 -13.38 26.19 8.99
C LEU A 230 -13.41 26.97 7.67
N VAL A 231 -13.81 26.28 6.59
CA VAL A 231 -13.99 26.87 5.26
C VAL A 231 -15.41 27.39 5.08
N ARG A 232 -16.39 26.61 5.55
CA ARG A 232 -17.81 26.96 5.43
C ARG A 232 -18.62 26.32 6.54
N GLU A 233 -19.38 27.13 7.26
CA GLU A 233 -20.35 26.64 8.26
C GLU A 233 -21.62 26.12 7.58
N GLY A 234 -22.21 25.06 8.12
CA GLY A 234 -23.49 24.51 7.65
C GLY A 234 -23.81 23.12 8.19
N LEU A 235 -25.10 22.87 8.40
CA LEU A 235 -25.68 21.55 8.67
C LEU A 235 -26.00 20.93 7.31
N TYR A 236 -25.07 20.15 6.74
CA TYR A 236 -25.24 19.50 5.42
C TYR A 236 -26.14 18.26 5.52
N ASP A 237 -27.30 18.42 6.15
CA ASP A 237 -28.22 17.33 6.52
C ASP A 237 -29.34 17.08 5.48
N ASP A 238 -29.23 17.67 4.28
CA ASP A 238 -30.19 17.51 3.16
C ASP A 238 -29.83 16.35 2.20
#